data_AF-A0ABD2KQN0-F1
#
_entry.id   AF-A0ABD2KQN0-F1
#
_cell.length_a   1.000
_cell.length_b   1.000
_cell.length_c   1.000
_cell.angle_alpha   90.00
_cell.angle_beta   90.00
_cell.angle_gamma   90.00
#
_symmetry.space_group_name_H-M   'P 1'
#
loop_
_entity.id
_entity.type
_entity.pdbx_description
1 polymer ?
#
loop_
_entity_poly.entity_id
_entity_poly.type
_entity_poly.pdbx_seq_one_letter_code
_entity_poly.pdbx_strand_id
1 'polypeptide(L)'
;MKKSVKNICQNIASMIERFGFMPNGGRIYYSKRSQPPFFTSMVYDYYEATQDKEFLKKMLPIIEKELNFWEKNRSVTVVVKNKRIKLCQYRADSNVPRPEAWCRDTDLVKGLTDPSKKAKVWHEIASAAESGWDFSSRWIKEDTENKKNPWKLLNLRTTQIVPVDLNALICGNYRKLSELFSKIDNKGKSESYKKKYSNFRKNFIDVFESDGGTFNDYELDTKKVRNGTFYGSTVVPLFSGCLGDDDYTNRMFDGLMKIDKKKGIFKYPFGVPTSSVLNSAQQWDFPNIWPPVSHMMIESFSRSGSKQMQKNAFVLAQHWLSANYKLYKSCENFMWMKMAAQTGTPGAKGDFHAQLGFGWTNGAVLDLLLKYGDNMKLIQMPNVNCSKMKKEPEPEVFPPE
;
A
#
# COMPACT_ATOMS: atom_id res chain seq x y z
N MET A 1 -6.77 -11.59 19.89
CA MET A 1 -7.64 -12.22 18.86
C MET A 1 -6.91 -13.31 18.06
N LYS A 2 -6.27 -14.30 18.71
CA LYS A 2 -5.42 -15.29 18.01
C LYS A 2 -6.19 -16.20 17.05
N LYS A 3 -7.39 -16.66 17.46
CA LYS A 3 -8.27 -17.52 16.62
C LYS A 3 -8.70 -16.84 15.32
N SER A 4 -9.14 -15.58 15.38
CA SER A 4 -9.58 -14.83 14.20
C SER A 4 -8.44 -14.64 13.19
N VAL A 5 -7.24 -14.29 13.65
CA VAL A 5 -6.05 -14.15 12.78
C VAL A 5 -5.71 -15.48 12.11
N LYS A 6 -5.70 -16.60 12.87
CA LYS A 6 -5.47 -17.94 12.32
C LYS A 6 -6.45 -18.27 11.18
N ASN A 7 -7.74 -18.04 11.41
CA ASN A 7 -8.79 -18.32 10.43
C ASN A 7 -8.65 -17.45 9.17
N ILE A 8 -8.30 -16.17 9.31
CA ILE A 8 -8.06 -15.28 8.17
C ILE A 8 -6.87 -15.78 7.34
N CYS A 9 -5.76 -16.16 7.99
CA CYS A 9 -4.62 -16.74 7.30
C CYS A 9 -4.99 -18.04 6.56
N GLN A 10 -5.83 -18.90 7.15
CA GLN A 10 -6.32 -20.11 6.48
C GLN A 10 -7.24 -19.80 5.28
N ASN A 11 -8.07 -18.77 5.37
CA ASN A 11 -8.90 -18.33 4.24
C ASN A 11 -8.04 -17.83 3.07
N ILE A 12 -7.03 -17.01 3.35
CA ILE A 12 -6.07 -16.54 2.33
C ILE A 12 -5.28 -17.71 1.76
N ALA A 13 -4.83 -18.63 2.62
CA ALA A 13 -4.13 -19.83 2.19
C ALA A 13 -4.94 -20.67 1.20
N SER A 14 -6.21 -20.94 1.51
CA SER A 14 -7.16 -21.63 0.62
C SER A 14 -7.29 -20.93 -0.74
N MET A 15 -7.36 -19.60 -0.76
CA MET A 15 -7.43 -18.84 -2.00
C MET A 15 -6.13 -18.93 -2.81
N ILE A 16 -4.96 -18.84 -2.17
CA ILE A 16 -3.66 -19.05 -2.84
C ILE A 16 -3.55 -20.48 -3.37
N GLU A 17 -4.03 -21.48 -2.64
CA GLU A 17 -4.04 -22.87 -3.09
C GLU A 17 -4.90 -23.04 -4.35
N ARG A 18 -6.10 -22.45 -4.36
CA ARG A 18 -7.04 -22.55 -5.48
C ARG A 18 -6.62 -21.75 -6.72
N PHE A 19 -6.12 -20.53 -6.55
CA PHE A 19 -5.87 -19.59 -7.66
C PHE A 19 -4.39 -19.40 -7.99
N GLY A 20 -3.48 -19.88 -7.15
CA GLY A 20 -2.03 -19.65 -7.27
C GLY A 20 -1.54 -18.35 -6.63
N PHE A 21 -2.44 -17.47 -6.21
CA PHE A 21 -2.20 -16.18 -5.58
C PHE A 21 -3.41 -15.76 -4.75
N MET A 22 -3.27 -14.74 -3.89
CA MET A 22 -4.39 -14.13 -3.18
C MET A 22 -5.15 -13.19 -4.12
N PRO A 23 -6.39 -13.51 -4.57
CA PRO A 23 -7.17 -12.57 -5.37
C PRO A 23 -7.46 -11.30 -4.57
N ASN A 24 -7.74 -10.19 -5.26
CA ASN A 24 -8.02 -8.89 -4.65
C ASN A 24 -9.08 -8.96 -3.52
N GLY A 25 -10.05 -9.86 -3.65
CA GLY A 25 -10.96 -10.26 -2.58
C GLY A 25 -11.69 -11.57 -2.89
N GLY A 26 -12.51 -12.05 -1.96
CA GLY A 26 -13.26 -13.32 -2.06
C GLY A 26 -14.47 -13.29 -3.02
N ARG A 27 -14.33 -12.68 -4.20
CA ARG A 27 -15.36 -12.60 -5.24
C ARG A 27 -14.80 -13.08 -6.58
N ILE A 28 -15.60 -13.78 -7.38
CA ILE A 28 -15.11 -14.42 -8.61
C ILE A 28 -14.51 -13.43 -9.62
N TYR A 29 -15.07 -12.22 -9.73
CA TYR A 29 -14.55 -11.18 -10.63
C TYR A 29 -13.18 -10.60 -10.22
N TYR A 30 -12.65 -10.99 -9.04
CA TYR A 30 -11.29 -10.70 -8.61
C TYR A 30 -10.29 -11.78 -9.00
N SER A 31 -10.70 -12.93 -9.57
CA SER A 31 -9.82 -14.06 -9.89
C SER A 31 -8.76 -13.78 -10.98
N LYS A 32 -8.74 -12.57 -11.54
CA LYS A 32 -7.78 -12.10 -12.55
C LYS A 32 -6.76 -11.08 -12.03
N ARG A 33 -6.91 -10.62 -10.78
CA ARG A 33 -6.02 -9.64 -10.16
C ARG A 33 -5.79 -9.91 -8.68
N SER A 34 -4.55 -9.71 -8.24
CA SER A 34 -4.13 -9.83 -6.85
C SER A 34 -4.35 -8.52 -6.06
N GLN A 35 -3.66 -8.39 -4.93
CA GLN A 35 -3.39 -7.15 -4.19
C GLN A 35 -1.96 -7.17 -3.62
N PRO A 36 -1.43 -6.08 -3.02
CA PRO A 36 -0.10 -6.09 -2.40
C PRO A 36 0.13 -7.31 -1.46
N PRO A 37 1.25 -8.06 -1.58
CA PRO A 37 1.39 -9.39 -0.98
C PRO A 37 1.81 -9.36 0.49
N PHE A 38 0.83 -9.17 1.39
CA PHE A 38 1.03 -9.14 2.84
C PHE A 38 0.93 -10.51 3.54
N PHE A 39 0.58 -11.59 2.84
CA PHE A 39 0.33 -12.89 3.47
C PHE A 39 1.54 -13.43 4.27
N THR A 40 2.77 -13.23 3.76
CA THR A 40 3.99 -13.59 4.50
C THR A 40 4.07 -12.85 5.84
N SER A 41 3.79 -11.54 5.86
CA SER A 41 3.80 -10.73 7.08
C SER A 41 2.71 -11.16 8.05
N MET A 42 1.52 -11.51 7.56
CA MET A 42 0.42 -12.01 8.41
C MET A 42 0.79 -13.32 9.12
N VAL A 43 1.41 -14.26 8.40
CA VAL A 43 1.89 -15.52 8.98
C VAL A 43 3.05 -15.27 9.95
N TYR A 44 3.96 -14.36 9.61
CA TYR A 44 5.07 -13.96 10.47
C TYR A 44 4.55 -13.41 11.81
N ASP A 45 3.67 -12.41 11.79
CA ASP A 45 3.13 -11.79 13.01
C ASP A 45 2.32 -12.79 13.84
N TYR A 46 1.55 -13.68 13.19
CA TYR A 46 0.86 -14.76 13.89
C TYR A 46 1.83 -15.73 14.56
N TYR A 47 2.90 -16.14 13.87
CA TYR A 47 3.92 -17.01 14.45
C TYR A 47 4.62 -16.34 15.63
N GLU A 48 5.06 -15.09 15.50
CA GLU A 48 5.72 -14.37 16.61
C GLU A 48 4.84 -14.32 17.86
N ALA A 49 3.53 -14.10 17.69
CA ALA A 49 2.56 -14.03 18.79
C ALA A 49 2.15 -15.39 19.40
N THR A 50 2.39 -16.52 18.72
CA THR A 50 1.85 -17.83 19.11
C THR A 50 2.88 -18.95 19.23
N GLN A 51 4.01 -18.82 18.54
CA GLN A 51 5.03 -19.84 18.34
C GLN A 51 4.46 -21.18 17.82
N ASP A 52 3.32 -21.14 17.10
CA ASP A 52 2.63 -22.30 16.52
C ASP A 52 3.40 -22.83 15.29
N LYS A 53 4.43 -23.65 15.56
CA LYS A 53 5.30 -24.24 14.53
C LYS A 53 4.54 -25.14 13.54
N GLU A 54 3.52 -25.86 14.01
CA GLU A 54 2.73 -26.75 13.16
C GLU A 54 1.88 -25.96 12.15
N PHE A 55 1.30 -24.83 12.58
CA PHE A 55 0.68 -23.91 11.64
C PHE A 55 1.69 -23.31 10.66
N LEU A 56 2.86 -22.89 11.15
CA LEU A 56 3.91 -22.32 10.30
C LEU A 56 4.36 -23.30 9.20
N LYS A 57 4.61 -24.57 9.54
CA LYS A 57 4.97 -25.61 8.57
C LYS A 57 3.92 -25.76 7.45
N LYS A 58 2.64 -25.63 7.77
CA LYS A 58 1.55 -25.68 6.78
C LYS A 58 1.51 -24.44 5.88
N MET A 59 1.83 -23.27 6.42
CA MET A 59 1.73 -22.01 5.67
C MET A 59 2.94 -21.76 4.75
N LEU A 60 4.13 -22.23 5.13
CA LEU A 60 5.37 -21.94 4.37
C LEU A 60 5.29 -22.32 2.88
N PRO A 61 4.85 -23.54 2.48
CA PRO A 61 4.69 -23.88 1.07
C PRO A 61 3.71 -22.97 0.31
N ILE A 62 2.68 -22.48 0.99
CA ILE A 62 1.64 -21.63 0.41
C ILE A 62 2.19 -20.21 0.18
N ILE A 63 3.01 -19.70 1.12
CA ILE A 63 3.75 -18.45 0.93
C ILE A 63 4.69 -18.57 -0.29
N GLU A 64 5.45 -19.66 -0.40
CA GLU A 64 6.33 -19.88 -1.55
C GLU A 64 5.54 -19.91 -2.88
N LYS A 65 4.35 -20.51 -2.88
CA LYS A 65 3.44 -20.55 -4.03
C LYS A 65 3.00 -19.14 -4.47
N GLU A 66 2.61 -18.28 -3.54
CA GLU A 66 2.24 -16.90 -3.86
C GLU A 66 3.43 -16.07 -4.39
N LEU A 67 4.61 -16.16 -3.77
CA LEU A 67 5.79 -15.43 -4.25
C LEU A 67 6.21 -15.90 -5.66
N ASN A 68 6.09 -17.20 -5.93
CA ASN A 68 6.33 -17.76 -7.25
C ASN A 68 5.37 -17.22 -8.32
N PHE A 69 4.10 -16.95 -7.97
CA PHE A 69 3.18 -16.25 -8.88
C PHE A 69 3.70 -14.85 -9.24
N TRP A 70 4.17 -14.08 -8.25
CA TRP A 70 4.71 -12.74 -8.53
C TRP A 70 5.94 -12.81 -9.45
N GLU A 71 6.86 -13.74 -9.18
CA GLU A 71 8.08 -13.94 -9.96
C GLU A 71 7.82 -14.43 -11.40
N LYS A 72 6.79 -15.25 -11.61
CA LYS A 72 6.47 -15.83 -12.93
C LYS A 72 5.52 -14.95 -13.73
N ASN A 73 4.43 -14.49 -13.13
CA ASN A 73 3.29 -13.89 -13.84
C ASN A 73 3.29 -12.36 -13.79
N ARG A 74 3.93 -11.78 -12.77
CA ARG A 74 3.96 -10.32 -12.53
C ARG A 74 5.36 -9.73 -12.64
N SER A 75 6.23 -10.36 -13.42
CA SER A 75 7.60 -9.88 -13.59
C SER A 75 7.80 -9.01 -14.82
N VAL A 76 8.80 -8.14 -14.73
CA VAL A 76 9.33 -7.28 -15.80
C VAL A 76 10.85 -7.20 -15.67
N THR A 77 11.57 -7.13 -16.79
CA THR A 77 13.03 -6.98 -16.79
C THR A 77 13.39 -5.55 -17.17
N VAL A 78 14.20 -4.88 -16.35
CA VAL A 78 14.77 -3.56 -16.61
C VAL A 78 16.28 -3.68 -16.82
N VAL A 79 16.87 -2.69 -17.50
CA VAL A 79 18.32 -2.59 -17.68
C VAL A 79 18.82 -1.35 -16.93
N VAL A 80 19.56 -1.57 -15.84
CA VAL A 80 20.10 -0.50 -14.99
C VAL A 80 21.56 -0.81 -14.71
N LYS A 81 22.45 0.18 -14.88
CA LYS A 81 23.92 0.02 -14.73
C LYS A 81 24.48 -1.18 -15.52
N ASN A 82 24.03 -1.35 -16.77
CA ASN A 82 24.37 -2.47 -17.66
C ASN A 82 24.01 -3.88 -17.15
N LYS A 83 23.12 -3.97 -16.15
CA LYS A 83 22.62 -5.25 -15.63
C LYS A 83 21.15 -5.44 -15.98
N ARG A 84 20.79 -6.65 -16.43
CA ARG A 84 19.39 -7.07 -16.58
C ARG A 84 18.86 -7.48 -15.22
N ILE A 85 17.90 -6.71 -14.71
CA ILE A 85 17.32 -6.90 -13.38
C ILE A 85 15.85 -7.26 -13.54
N LYS A 86 15.44 -8.39 -12.94
CA LYS A 86 14.04 -8.85 -12.93
C LYS A 86 13.35 -8.33 -11.67
N LEU A 87 12.27 -7.60 -11.85
CA LEU A 87 11.44 -6.99 -10.80
C LEU A 87 9.97 -7.38 -10.99
N CYS A 88 9.12 -7.05 -10.02
CA CYS A 88 7.69 -7.26 -10.08
C CYS A 88 6.94 -5.96 -10.45
N GLN A 89 5.78 -6.11 -11.07
CA GLN A 89 4.89 -5.04 -11.50
C GLN A 89 3.43 -5.47 -11.38
N TYR A 90 2.55 -4.55 -10.98
CA TYR A 90 1.10 -4.76 -11.07
C TYR A 90 0.68 -4.78 -12.54
N ARG A 91 0.13 -5.93 -12.97
CA ARG A 91 -0.23 -6.20 -14.37
C ARG A 91 -1.33 -7.25 -14.39
N ALA A 92 -2.54 -6.81 -14.10
CA ALA A 92 -3.72 -7.68 -13.98
C ALA A 92 -4.00 -8.43 -15.30
N ASP A 93 -4.48 -9.66 -15.23
CA ASP A 93 -4.83 -10.46 -16.41
C ASP A 93 -6.27 -10.18 -16.86
N SER A 94 -6.57 -8.91 -17.11
CA SER A 94 -7.85 -8.43 -17.61
C SER A 94 -7.63 -7.22 -18.50
N ASN A 95 -8.40 -7.11 -19.58
CA ASN A 95 -8.46 -5.97 -20.48
C ASN A 95 -9.91 -5.62 -20.86
N VAL A 96 -10.86 -5.98 -20.00
CA VAL A 96 -12.30 -5.71 -20.12
C VAL A 96 -12.78 -4.89 -18.92
N PRO A 97 -13.94 -4.21 -19.00
CA PRO A 97 -14.46 -3.44 -17.87
C PRO A 97 -14.58 -4.29 -16.60
N ARG A 98 -14.27 -3.70 -15.45
CA ARG A 98 -14.44 -4.37 -14.15
C ARG A 98 -15.93 -4.65 -13.89
N PRO A 99 -16.35 -5.88 -13.59
CA PRO A 99 -17.75 -6.18 -13.32
C PRO A 99 -18.35 -5.34 -12.17
N GLU A 100 -17.59 -5.06 -11.12
CA GLU A 100 -18.04 -4.26 -9.97
C GLU A 100 -18.13 -2.75 -10.25
N ALA A 101 -17.60 -2.29 -11.38
CA ALA A 101 -17.59 -0.89 -11.79
C ALA A 101 -17.97 -0.71 -13.27
N TRP A 102 -18.76 -1.65 -13.81
CA TRP A 102 -19.01 -1.79 -15.25
C TRP A 102 -19.36 -0.47 -15.93
N CYS A 103 -20.43 0.21 -15.46
CA CYS A 103 -20.89 1.46 -16.04
C CYS A 103 -19.82 2.55 -16.04
N ARG A 104 -19.04 2.68 -14.96
CA ARG A 104 -17.97 3.69 -14.86
C ARG A 104 -16.85 3.40 -15.88
N ASP A 105 -16.42 2.15 -15.95
CA ASP A 105 -15.34 1.73 -16.84
C ASP A 105 -15.74 1.81 -18.32
N THR A 106 -17.00 1.51 -18.66
CA THR A 106 -17.52 1.69 -20.03
C THR A 106 -17.71 3.15 -20.38
N ASP A 107 -18.20 3.95 -19.44
CA ASP A 107 -18.50 5.37 -19.65
C ASP A 107 -17.23 6.19 -19.87
N LEU A 108 -16.17 5.88 -19.13
CA LEU A 108 -14.87 6.52 -19.25
C LEU A 108 -14.31 6.47 -20.68
N VAL A 109 -14.56 5.37 -21.40
CA VAL A 109 -14.02 5.14 -22.74
C VAL A 109 -15.06 5.34 -23.87
N LYS A 110 -16.24 5.90 -23.57
CA LYS A 110 -17.31 6.15 -24.56
C LYS A 110 -16.82 6.97 -25.76
N GLY A 111 -15.95 7.95 -25.52
CA GLY A 111 -15.37 8.80 -26.56
C GLY A 111 -14.28 8.14 -27.41
N LEU A 112 -13.82 6.93 -27.06
CA LEU A 112 -12.86 6.18 -27.86
C LEU A 112 -13.63 5.33 -28.89
N THR A 113 -13.20 5.36 -30.14
CA THR A 113 -13.78 4.50 -31.20
C THR A 113 -12.99 3.21 -31.39
N ASP A 114 -11.67 3.26 -31.23
CA ASP A 114 -10.75 2.14 -31.38
C ASP A 114 -10.86 1.12 -30.22
N PRO A 115 -11.29 -0.14 -30.50
CA PRO A 115 -11.40 -1.18 -29.47
C PRO A 115 -10.09 -1.49 -28.76
N SER A 116 -8.95 -1.40 -29.43
CA SER A 116 -7.64 -1.68 -28.83
C SER A 116 -7.27 -0.64 -27.76
N LYS A 117 -7.62 0.63 -27.99
CA LYS A 117 -7.43 1.71 -27.02
C LYS A 117 -8.33 1.53 -25.80
N LYS A 118 -9.58 1.09 -26.00
CA LYS A 118 -10.49 0.74 -24.88
C LYS A 118 -9.92 -0.39 -24.03
N ALA A 119 -9.51 -1.49 -24.67
CA ALA A 119 -8.90 -2.64 -24.00
C ALA A 119 -7.64 -2.25 -23.21
N LYS A 120 -6.80 -1.37 -23.76
CA LYS A 120 -5.64 -0.83 -23.06
C LYS A 120 -6.05 -0.07 -21.79
N VAL A 121 -7.01 0.86 -21.87
CA VAL A 121 -7.48 1.62 -20.69
C VAL A 121 -8.02 0.67 -19.62
N TRP A 122 -8.83 -0.33 -19.99
CA TRP A 122 -9.35 -1.32 -19.04
C TRP A 122 -8.26 -2.17 -18.41
N HIS A 123 -7.20 -2.52 -19.16
CA HIS A 123 -6.05 -3.22 -18.62
C HIS A 123 -5.29 -2.40 -17.56
N GLU A 124 -5.11 -1.11 -17.82
CA GLU A 124 -4.45 -0.18 -16.89
C GLU A 124 -5.30 0.04 -15.63
N ILE A 125 -6.63 0.10 -15.77
CA ILE A 125 -7.59 0.16 -14.65
C ILE A 125 -7.49 -1.09 -13.78
N ALA A 126 -7.57 -2.28 -14.38
CA ALA A 126 -7.50 -3.53 -13.63
C ALA A 126 -6.15 -3.68 -12.90
N SER A 127 -5.07 -3.21 -13.52
CA SER A 127 -3.73 -3.19 -12.91
C SER A 127 -3.61 -2.17 -11.79
N ALA A 128 -4.25 -1.00 -11.91
CA ALA A 128 -4.31 -0.03 -10.81
C ALA A 128 -5.09 -0.60 -9.61
N ALA A 129 -6.19 -1.31 -9.85
CA ALA A 129 -6.93 -2.01 -8.79
C ALA A 129 -6.09 -3.13 -8.14
N GLU A 130 -5.24 -3.83 -8.91
CA GLU A 130 -4.28 -4.81 -8.36
C GLU A 130 -3.25 -4.17 -7.41
N SER A 131 -2.93 -2.88 -7.61
CA SER A 131 -2.03 -2.14 -6.70
C SER A 131 -2.67 -1.78 -5.35
N GLY A 132 -3.99 -1.86 -5.25
CA GLY A 132 -4.78 -1.31 -4.16
C GLY A 132 -4.91 0.22 -4.17
N TRP A 133 -4.31 0.91 -5.16
CA TRP A 133 -4.33 2.37 -5.31
C TRP A 133 -5.16 2.79 -6.54
N ASP A 134 -6.40 2.34 -6.64
CA ASP A 134 -7.38 2.70 -7.67
C ASP A 134 -8.26 3.89 -7.23
N PHE A 135 -8.03 5.12 -7.67
CA PHE A 135 -6.91 5.58 -8.49
C PHE A 135 -6.07 6.63 -7.77
N SER A 136 -4.92 6.92 -8.35
CA SER A 136 -3.92 7.91 -7.92
C SER A 136 -3.24 8.50 -9.15
N SER A 137 -2.82 9.77 -9.07
CA SER A 137 -1.90 10.42 -10.00
C SER A 137 -0.61 9.63 -10.17
N ARG A 138 -0.24 8.80 -9.18
CA ARG A 138 0.87 7.83 -9.28
C ARG A 138 0.80 7.00 -10.56
N TRP A 139 -0.39 6.60 -11.00
CA TRP A 139 -0.55 5.72 -12.16
C TRP A 139 -0.91 6.45 -13.45
N ILE A 140 -1.00 7.78 -13.41
CA ILE A 140 -1.57 8.59 -14.49
C ILE A 140 -0.49 9.48 -15.07
N LYS A 141 -0.38 9.52 -16.41
CA LYS A 141 0.47 10.52 -17.07
C LYS A 141 -0.20 11.89 -16.95
N GLU A 142 0.52 12.86 -16.38
CA GLU A 142 0.04 14.24 -16.30
C GLU A 142 -0.22 14.80 -17.70
N ASP A 143 -1.38 15.40 -17.88
CA ASP A 143 -1.74 16.21 -19.04
C ASP A 143 -1.39 17.67 -18.75
N THR A 144 -0.26 18.12 -19.29
CA THR A 144 0.26 19.47 -19.07
C THR A 144 -0.56 20.57 -19.78
N GLU A 145 -1.42 20.18 -20.73
CA GLU A 145 -2.28 21.10 -21.47
C GLU A 145 -3.61 21.31 -20.73
N ASN A 146 -4.18 20.24 -20.15
CA ASN A 146 -5.42 20.31 -19.40
C ASN A 146 -5.21 20.63 -17.91
N LYS A 147 -4.99 21.91 -17.59
CA LYS A 147 -4.83 22.38 -16.20
C LYS A 147 -6.05 22.14 -15.29
N LYS A 148 -7.25 21.93 -15.84
CA LYS A 148 -8.48 21.68 -15.05
C LYS A 148 -8.59 20.22 -14.60
N ASN A 149 -8.11 19.28 -15.41
CA ASN A 149 -8.08 17.86 -15.09
C ASN A 149 -6.78 17.21 -15.63
N PRO A 150 -5.62 17.55 -15.03
CA PRO A 150 -4.33 17.06 -15.52
C PRO A 150 -4.13 15.55 -15.27
N TRP A 151 -4.96 14.95 -14.42
CA TRP A 151 -4.85 13.56 -13.98
C TRP A 151 -6.05 12.73 -14.43
N LYS A 152 -6.42 12.82 -15.71
CA LYS A 152 -7.53 12.09 -16.30
C LYS A 152 -7.26 10.57 -16.35
N LEU A 153 -8.23 9.75 -15.97
CA LEU A 153 -8.10 8.27 -15.97
C LEU A 153 -7.81 7.68 -17.36
N LEU A 154 -8.16 8.37 -18.44
CA LEU A 154 -7.76 7.98 -19.80
C LEU A 154 -6.25 7.94 -20.01
N ASN A 155 -5.47 8.60 -19.16
CA ASN A 155 -4.00 8.62 -19.19
C ASN A 155 -3.36 7.58 -18.24
N LEU A 156 -4.12 6.62 -17.72
CA LEU A 156 -3.58 5.55 -16.89
C LEU A 156 -2.49 4.77 -17.65
N ARG A 157 -1.43 4.44 -16.92
CA ARG A 157 -0.19 3.81 -17.40
C ARG A 157 0.46 2.94 -16.32
N THR A 158 -0.35 2.34 -15.46
CA THR A 158 0.08 1.45 -14.36
C THR A 158 1.12 0.43 -14.81
N THR A 159 0.92 -0.20 -15.97
CA THR A 159 1.85 -1.21 -16.53
C THR A 159 3.12 -0.62 -17.14
N GLN A 160 3.29 0.69 -17.11
CA GLN A 160 4.55 1.38 -17.44
C GLN A 160 5.36 1.77 -16.20
N ILE A 161 4.91 1.38 -15.00
CA ILE A 161 5.53 1.74 -13.73
C ILE A 161 5.93 0.45 -13.01
N VAL A 162 7.20 0.35 -12.62
CA VAL A 162 7.68 -0.68 -11.71
C VAL A 162 7.53 -0.11 -10.29
N PRO A 163 6.61 -0.67 -9.46
CA PRO A 163 6.25 -0.05 -8.19
C PRO A 163 7.30 -0.31 -7.10
N VAL A 164 7.71 0.73 -6.38
CA VAL A 164 8.68 0.61 -5.27
C VAL A 164 8.12 -0.21 -4.11
N ASP A 165 6.84 -0.04 -3.80
CA ASP A 165 6.14 -0.73 -2.71
C ASP A 165 6.02 -2.24 -2.96
N LEU A 166 5.60 -2.66 -4.15
CA LEU A 166 5.51 -4.08 -4.49
C LEU A 166 6.86 -4.78 -4.34
N ASN A 167 7.91 -4.19 -4.90
CA ASN A 167 9.25 -4.79 -4.85
C ASN A 167 9.86 -4.74 -3.45
N ALA A 168 9.55 -3.71 -2.67
CA ALA A 168 9.90 -3.65 -1.25
C ALA A 168 9.21 -4.74 -0.43
N LEU A 169 7.93 -5.02 -0.68
CA LEU A 169 7.20 -6.11 -0.03
C LEU A 169 7.77 -7.47 -0.40
N ILE A 170 8.04 -7.73 -1.69
CA ILE A 170 8.68 -8.98 -2.14
C ILE A 170 10.07 -9.16 -1.49
N CYS A 171 10.88 -8.11 -1.47
CA CYS A 171 12.17 -8.09 -0.79
C CYS A 171 12.04 -8.43 0.72
N GLY A 172 11.13 -7.76 1.42
CA GLY A 172 10.85 -8.03 2.84
C GLY A 172 10.31 -9.43 3.10
N ASN A 173 9.53 -9.99 2.17
CA ASN A 173 9.01 -11.34 2.26
C ASN A 173 10.13 -12.39 2.17
N TYR A 174 11.16 -12.19 1.33
CA TYR A 174 12.33 -13.08 1.32
C TYR A 174 13.09 -13.06 2.64
N ARG A 175 13.25 -11.87 3.26
CA ARG A 175 13.86 -11.76 4.58
C ARG A 175 13.07 -12.55 5.63
N LYS A 176 11.75 -12.33 5.70
CA LYS A 176 10.86 -13.04 6.62
C LYS A 176 10.86 -14.55 6.39
N LEU A 177 10.87 -15.01 5.14
CA LEU A 177 10.95 -16.45 4.83
C LEU A 177 12.25 -17.07 5.35
N SER A 178 13.39 -16.39 5.20
CA SER A 178 14.64 -16.85 5.81
C SER A 178 14.47 -17.08 7.30
N GLU A 179 13.91 -16.09 8.01
CA GLU A 179 13.70 -16.17 9.46
C GLU A 179 12.72 -17.29 9.83
N LEU A 180 11.58 -17.40 9.15
CA LEU A 180 10.56 -18.42 9.42
C LEU A 180 11.05 -19.85 9.16
N PHE A 181 11.81 -20.09 8.09
CA PHE A 181 12.39 -21.42 7.85
C PHE A 181 13.42 -21.80 8.93
N SER A 182 14.14 -20.83 9.48
CA SER A 182 15.03 -21.06 10.64
C SER A 182 14.23 -21.49 11.88
N LYS A 183 13.03 -20.93 12.12
CA LYS A 183 12.18 -21.29 13.29
C LYS A 183 11.68 -22.74 13.27
N ILE A 184 11.64 -23.37 12.10
CA ILE A 184 11.29 -24.79 11.93
C ILE A 184 12.51 -25.66 11.60
N ASP A 185 13.72 -25.19 11.92
CA ASP A 185 15.00 -25.89 11.79
C ASP A 185 15.36 -26.30 10.35
N ASN A 186 14.73 -25.67 9.35
CA ASN A 186 15.05 -25.87 7.94
C ASN A 186 16.16 -24.91 7.49
N LYS A 187 17.40 -25.22 7.90
CA LYS A 187 18.59 -24.40 7.62
C LYS A 187 18.84 -24.19 6.12
N GLY A 188 18.57 -25.21 5.29
CA GLY A 188 18.78 -25.13 3.85
C GLY A 188 17.89 -24.08 3.17
N LYS A 189 16.59 -24.09 3.45
CA LYS A 189 15.66 -23.07 2.94
C LYS A 189 15.93 -21.70 3.55
N SER A 190 16.26 -21.63 4.84
CA SER A 190 16.65 -20.38 5.50
C SER A 190 17.79 -19.70 4.75
N GLU A 191 18.91 -20.39 4.52
CA GLU A 191 20.07 -19.80 3.84
C GLU A 191 19.77 -19.46 2.37
N SER A 192 18.97 -20.28 1.68
CA SER A 192 18.52 -19.99 0.32
C SER A 192 17.76 -18.66 0.24
N TYR A 193 16.80 -18.42 1.14
CA TYR A 193 16.05 -17.17 1.17
C TYR A 193 16.88 -15.99 1.66
N LYS A 194 17.83 -16.20 2.56
CA LYS A 194 18.80 -15.17 2.96
C LYS A 194 19.61 -14.67 1.76
N LYS A 195 20.13 -15.60 0.93
CA LYS A 195 20.84 -15.25 -0.31
C LYS A 195 19.92 -14.56 -1.33
N LYS A 196 18.68 -15.04 -1.46
CA LYS A 196 17.67 -14.44 -2.34
C LYS A 196 17.36 -12.99 -1.94
N TYR A 197 17.15 -12.75 -0.64
CA TYR A 197 16.99 -11.42 -0.06
C TYR A 197 18.19 -10.51 -0.37
N SER A 198 19.41 -10.93 -0.04
CA SER A 198 20.61 -10.11 -0.25
C SER A 198 20.80 -9.71 -1.73
N ASN A 199 20.59 -10.64 -2.66
CA ASN A 199 20.70 -10.37 -4.08
C ASN A 199 19.57 -9.45 -4.57
N PHE A 200 18.33 -9.70 -4.15
CA PHE A 200 17.19 -8.88 -4.54
C PHE A 200 17.30 -7.46 -3.97
N ARG A 201 17.74 -7.32 -2.72
CA ARG A 201 17.98 -6.02 -2.06
C ARG A 201 19.01 -5.18 -2.82
N LYS A 202 20.13 -5.76 -3.24
CA LYS A 202 21.14 -5.04 -4.05
C LYS A 202 20.53 -4.49 -5.34
N ASN A 203 19.77 -5.33 -6.04
CA ASN A 203 19.07 -4.94 -7.26
C ASN A 203 17.98 -3.89 -7.01
N PHE A 204 17.24 -4.03 -5.90
CA PHE A 204 16.24 -3.05 -5.47
C PHE A 204 16.88 -1.68 -5.26
N ILE A 205 18.01 -1.62 -4.57
CA ILE A 205 18.74 -0.38 -4.33
C ILE A 205 19.24 0.22 -5.64
N ASP A 206 19.88 -0.59 -6.50
CA ASP A 206 20.40 -0.15 -7.79
C ASP A 206 19.32 0.48 -8.69
N VAL A 207 18.05 0.06 -8.56
CA VAL A 207 16.95 0.49 -9.42
C VAL A 207 16.12 1.62 -8.82
N PHE A 208 15.81 1.60 -7.51
CA PHE A 208 14.79 2.48 -6.92
C PHE A 208 15.33 3.67 -6.13
N GLU A 209 16.62 3.69 -5.80
CA GLU A 209 17.22 4.84 -5.11
C GLU A 209 17.22 6.07 -6.05
N SER A 210 16.64 7.17 -5.57
CA SER A 210 16.64 8.46 -6.25
C SER A 210 17.81 9.32 -5.79
N ASP A 211 18.19 10.32 -6.59
CA ASP A 211 19.25 11.28 -6.24
C ASP A 211 18.99 12.03 -4.91
N GLY A 212 17.73 12.11 -4.47
CA GLY A 212 17.34 12.71 -3.20
C GLY A 212 17.57 11.83 -1.97
N GLY A 213 18.01 10.58 -2.14
CA GLY A 213 18.14 9.57 -1.08
C GLY A 213 16.85 8.82 -0.76
N THR A 214 15.73 9.17 -1.41
CA THR A 214 14.46 8.44 -1.28
C THR A 214 14.37 7.26 -2.26
N PHE A 215 13.47 6.32 -1.99
CA PHE A 215 13.15 5.22 -2.90
C PHE A 215 11.78 5.42 -3.52
N ASN A 216 11.70 5.51 -4.85
CA ASN A 216 10.47 5.84 -5.57
C ASN A 216 10.28 4.94 -6.79
N ASP A 217 9.09 4.95 -7.39
CA ASP A 217 8.79 4.11 -8.55
C ASP A 217 9.75 4.36 -9.72
N TYR A 218 10.03 3.28 -10.47
CA TYR A 218 10.81 3.33 -11.71
C TYR A 218 9.88 3.30 -12.92
N GLU A 219 10.09 4.21 -13.87
CA GLU A 219 9.25 4.36 -15.06
C GLU A 219 9.90 3.69 -16.27
N LEU A 220 9.18 2.76 -16.92
CA LEU A 220 9.71 1.94 -18.00
C LEU A 220 9.93 2.73 -19.30
N ASP A 221 9.11 3.76 -19.53
CA ASP A 221 9.16 4.58 -20.73
C ASP A 221 10.30 5.62 -20.69
N THR A 222 10.49 6.28 -19.55
CA THR A 222 11.57 7.25 -19.35
C THR A 222 12.88 6.61 -18.89
N LYS A 223 12.81 5.35 -18.43
CA LYS A 223 13.92 4.58 -17.83
C LYS A 223 14.53 5.28 -16.61
N LYS A 224 13.71 6.01 -15.85
CA LYS A 224 14.16 6.83 -14.71
C LYS A 224 13.35 6.51 -13.45
N VAL A 225 14.00 6.71 -12.31
CA VAL A 225 13.33 6.77 -11.01
C VAL A 225 12.62 8.10 -10.87
N ARG A 226 11.39 8.08 -10.36
CA ARG A 226 10.65 9.31 -10.06
C ARG A 226 11.33 10.12 -8.97
N ASN A 227 11.30 11.44 -9.11
CA ASN A 227 11.90 12.35 -8.14
C ASN A 227 10.97 13.56 -7.88
N GLY A 228 11.08 14.16 -6.70
CA GLY A 228 10.44 15.44 -6.35
C GLY A 228 8.97 15.40 -5.94
N THR A 229 8.24 14.31 -6.20
CA THR A 229 6.85 14.11 -5.77
C THR A 229 6.77 13.06 -4.67
N PHE A 230 6.08 13.38 -3.58
CA PHE A 230 5.83 12.43 -2.51
C PHE A 230 4.64 11.54 -2.84
N TYR A 231 4.83 10.23 -2.70
CA TYR A 231 3.78 9.24 -2.58
C TYR A 231 4.04 8.41 -1.33
N GLY A 232 2.99 7.97 -0.64
CA GLY A 232 3.10 7.12 0.54
C GLY A 232 3.82 5.80 0.29
N SER A 233 3.87 5.32 -0.96
CA SER A 233 4.67 4.15 -1.34
C SER A 233 6.16 4.30 -1.04
N THR A 234 6.66 5.54 -1.00
CA THR A 234 8.04 5.88 -0.67
C THR A 234 8.45 5.29 0.69
N VAL A 235 7.56 5.20 1.70
CA VAL A 235 7.94 4.66 3.03
C VAL A 235 7.96 3.13 3.12
N VAL A 236 7.39 2.43 2.14
CA VAL A 236 7.22 0.96 2.18
C VAL A 236 8.55 0.17 2.27
N PRO A 237 9.69 0.61 1.66
CA PRO A 237 10.98 -0.06 1.82
C PRO A 237 11.50 -0.09 3.25
N LEU A 238 11.19 0.94 4.06
CA LEU A 238 11.49 0.95 5.49
C LEU A 238 10.56 -0.01 6.23
N PHE A 239 9.25 0.09 5.98
CA PHE A 239 8.24 -0.74 6.63
C PHE A 239 8.44 -2.25 6.38
N SER A 240 8.74 -2.65 5.14
CA SER A 240 8.89 -4.06 4.78
C SER A 240 10.17 -4.68 5.34
N GLY A 241 11.11 -3.85 5.79
CA GLY A 241 12.45 -4.26 6.22
C GLY A 241 13.40 -4.56 5.06
N CYS A 242 13.08 -4.14 3.82
CA CYS A 242 13.94 -4.36 2.65
C CYS A 242 15.27 -3.59 2.75
N LEU A 243 15.24 -2.39 3.33
CA LEU A 243 16.46 -1.61 3.53
C LEU A 243 17.33 -2.15 4.69
N GLY A 244 16.82 -3.02 5.56
CA GLY A 244 17.60 -3.46 6.74
C GLY A 244 17.99 -2.29 7.66
N ASP A 245 18.92 -2.55 8.56
CA ASP A 245 19.37 -1.59 9.58
C ASP A 245 20.72 -0.96 9.19
N ASP A 246 20.79 -0.39 7.98
CA ASP A 246 22.01 0.23 7.45
C ASP A 246 21.79 1.69 7.01
N ASP A 247 22.83 2.30 6.44
CA ASP A 247 22.84 3.71 6.04
C ASP A 247 21.73 4.09 5.05
N TYR A 248 21.14 3.14 4.32
CA TYR A 248 20.00 3.44 3.44
C TYR A 248 18.76 3.84 4.25
N THR A 249 18.58 3.32 5.46
CA THR A 249 17.47 3.70 6.34
C THR A 249 17.59 5.17 6.77
N ASN A 250 18.78 5.61 7.16
CA ASN A 250 19.03 7.02 7.51
C ASN A 250 18.91 7.94 6.28
N ARG A 251 19.50 7.56 5.14
CA ARG A 251 19.37 8.33 3.89
C ARG A 251 17.92 8.49 3.44
N MET A 252 17.14 7.43 3.56
CA MET A 252 15.72 7.43 3.24
C MET A 252 14.97 8.44 4.11
N PHE A 253 15.24 8.44 5.41
CA PHE A 253 14.66 9.40 6.34
C PHE A 253 15.09 10.85 6.04
N ASP A 254 16.36 11.09 5.77
CA ASP A 254 16.86 12.41 5.38
C ASP A 254 16.22 12.91 4.07
N GLY A 255 16.04 12.00 3.11
CA GLY A 255 15.31 12.26 1.87
C GLY A 255 13.85 12.68 2.14
N LEU A 256 13.15 11.97 3.04
CA LEU A 256 11.80 12.35 3.47
C LEU A 256 11.78 13.73 4.16
N MET A 257 12.76 14.05 5.00
CA MET A 257 12.86 15.37 5.63
C MET A 257 13.10 16.48 4.59
N LYS A 258 13.90 16.22 3.55
CA LYS A 258 14.10 17.15 2.42
C LYS A 258 12.82 17.37 1.63
N ILE A 259 12.04 16.30 1.39
CA ILE A 259 10.72 16.39 0.76
C ILE A 259 9.79 17.22 1.63
N ASP A 260 9.74 16.96 2.93
CA ASP A 260 8.91 17.72 3.85
C ASP A 260 9.28 19.21 3.87
N LYS A 261 10.56 19.55 3.95
CA LYS A 261 11.00 20.94 3.89
C LYS A 261 10.53 21.67 2.62
N LYS A 262 10.42 20.96 1.48
CA LYS A 262 9.99 21.52 0.19
C LYS A 262 8.47 21.53 -0.02
N LYS A 263 7.76 20.52 0.49
CA LYS A 263 6.33 20.26 0.17
C LYS A 263 5.41 20.40 1.38
N GLY A 264 5.96 20.36 2.59
CA GLY A 264 5.26 20.37 3.87
C GLY A 264 4.30 19.20 3.96
N ILE A 265 4.81 17.96 3.90
CA ILE A 265 3.98 16.76 3.99
C ILE A 265 3.56 16.48 5.45
N PHE A 266 4.34 16.92 6.43
CA PHE A 266 4.05 16.79 7.87
C PHE A 266 3.31 18.00 8.46
N LYS A 267 3.06 19.07 7.68
CA LYS A 267 2.43 20.30 8.21
C LYS A 267 0.94 20.17 8.50
N TYR A 268 0.30 19.11 8.00
CA TYR A 268 -1.15 18.98 8.05
C TYR A 268 -1.61 18.46 9.41
N PRO A 269 -2.62 19.10 10.03
CA PRO A 269 -2.96 18.83 11.43
C PRO A 269 -3.50 17.42 11.65
N PHE A 270 -4.16 16.81 10.65
CA PHE A 270 -4.78 15.49 10.80
C PHE A 270 -3.88 14.33 10.33
N GLY A 271 -2.67 14.61 9.86
CA GLY A 271 -1.68 13.60 9.45
C GLY A 271 -1.19 13.77 8.00
N VAL A 272 -0.40 12.80 7.55
CA VAL A 272 0.33 12.89 6.28
C VAL A 272 -0.54 12.41 5.12
N PRO A 273 -0.80 13.25 4.09
CA PRO A 273 -1.57 12.84 2.93
C PRO A 273 -0.84 11.76 2.13
N THR A 274 -1.61 10.91 1.45
CA THR A 274 -1.10 9.78 0.67
C THR A 274 -0.21 10.21 -0.50
N SER A 275 -0.38 11.43 -1.02
CA SER A 275 0.56 12.04 -1.96
C SER A 275 0.63 13.55 -1.76
N SER A 276 1.67 14.19 -2.31
CA SER A 276 1.77 15.65 -2.39
C SER A 276 1.13 16.25 -3.64
N VAL A 277 0.40 15.46 -4.45
CA VAL A 277 -0.15 15.90 -5.74
C VAL A 277 -1.48 16.58 -5.54
N LEU A 278 -1.54 17.87 -5.92
CA LEU A 278 -2.76 18.66 -5.87
C LEU A 278 -3.61 18.43 -7.13
N ASN A 279 -4.91 18.71 -7.03
CA ASN A 279 -5.85 18.73 -8.16
C ASN A 279 -5.95 17.42 -8.98
N SER A 280 -5.66 16.25 -8.38
CA SER A 280 -5.83 14.97 -9.10
C SER A 280 -7.27 14.49 -9.20
N ALA A 281 -8.13 14.93 -8.28
CA ALA A 281 -9.47 14.38 -8.07
C ALA A 281 -9.50 12.87 -7.73
N GLN A 282 -8.35 12.24 -7.55
CA GLN A 282 -8.24 10.81 -7.25
C GLN A 282 -8.23 10.55 -5.74
N GLN A 283 -8.64 9.34 -5.33
CA GLN A 283 -8.79 9.04 -3.92
C GLN A 283 -7.48 8.71 -3.19
N TRP A 284 -6.51 8.13 -3.87
CA TRP A 284 -5.19 7.81 -3.32
C TRP A 284 -4.20 8.96 -3.51
N ASP A 285 -4.68 10.20 -3.37
CA ASP A 285 -3.91 11.43 -3.46
C ASP A 285 -4.38 12.47 -2.44
N PHE A 286 -3.68 13.61 -2.40
CA PHE A 286 -4.10 14.77 -1.62
C PHE A 286 -5.58 15.17 -1.87
N PRO A 287 -6.36 15.46 -0.82
CA PRO A 287 -5.96 15.62 0.59
C PRO A 287 -6.09 14.34 1.41
N ASN A 288 -6.36 13.18 0.81
CA ASN A 288 -6.72 11.99 1.58
C ASN A 288 -5.50 11.38 2.27
N ILE A 289 -5.75 10.93 3.49
CA ILE A 289 -4.89 10.10 4.32
C ILE A 289 -5.53 8.72 4.36
N TRP A 290 -4.74 7.70 4.00
CA TRP A 290 -5.14 6.31 4.11
C TRP A 290 -4.45 5.65 5.31
N PRO A 291 -5.21 5.07 6.26
CA PRO A 291 -4.68 4.36 7.42
C PRO A 291 -3.51 3.41 7.15
N PRO A 292 -3.52 2.54 6.12
CA PRO A 292 -2.38 1.66 5.86
C PRO A 292 -1.09 2.44 5.57
N VAL A 293 -1.15 3.57 4.88
CA VAL A 293 0.03 4.39 4.57
C VAL A 293 0.56 5.07 5.83
N SER A 294 -0.33 5.67 6.64
CA SER A 294 0.06 6.31 7.89
C SER A 294 0.65 5.31 8.89
N HIS A 295 0.01 4.15 9.02
CA HIS A 295 0.48 3.07 9.90
C HIS A 295 1.84 2.56 9.46
N MET A 296 2.04 2.26 8.17
CA MET A 296 3.34 1.83 7.65
C MET A 296 4.44 2.87 7.92
N MET A 297 4.14 4.16 7.76
CA MET A 297 5.10 5.24 8.05
C MET A 297 5.49 5.25 9.53
N ILE A 298 4.50 5.31 10.42
CA ILE A 298 4.70 5.35 11.87
C ILE A 298 5.46 4.10 12.34
N GLU A 299 5.02 2.91 11.94
CA GLU A 299 5.66 1.65 12.31
C GLU A 299 7.10 1.57 11.83
N SER A 300 7.37 1.98 10.60
CA SER A 300 8.73 1.96 10.05
C SER A 300 9.68 2.88 10.82
N PHE A 301 9.19 4.05 11.26
CA PHE A 301 9.98 4.98 12.05
C PHE A 301 10.16 4.48 13.49
N SER A 302 9.13 3.84 14.05
CA SER A 302 9.17 3.26 15.39
C SER A 302 10.18 2.13 15.50
N ARG A 303 10.32 1.30 14.47
CA ARG A 303 11.20 0.12 14.46
C ARG A 303 12.65 0.48 14.10
N SER A 304 12.90 1.69 13.62
CA SER A 304 14.24 2.17 13.29
C SER A 304 15.13 2.28 14.52
N GLY A 305 16.43 2.01 14.37
CA GLY A 305 17.44 2.28 15.40
C GLY A 305 17.73 3.77 15.63
N SER A 306 17.17 4.68 14.82
CA SER A 306 17.36 6.12 14.95
C SER A 306 16.42 6.74 15.98
N LYS A 307 16.97 7.33 17.05
CA LYS A 307 16.21 8.08 18.06
C LYS A 307 15.37 9.21 17.44
N GLN A 308 15.89 9.85 16.40
CA GLN A 308 15.15 10.91 15.69
C GLN A 308 13.93 10.33 14.97
N MET A 309 14.06 9.19 14.29
CA MET A 309 12.92 8.53 13.65
C MET A 309 11.89 8.08 14.69
N GLN A 310 12.32 7.46 15.79
CA GLN A 310 11.44 7.04 16.88
C GLN A 310 10.66 8.21 17.49
N LYS A 311 11.32 9.37 17.70
CA LYS A 311 10.64 10.60 18.16
C LYS A 311 9.58 11.05 17.16
N ASN A 312 9.88 11.04 15.86
CA ASN A 312 8.90 11.38 14.82
C ASN A 312 7.76 10.36 14.75
N ALA A 313 8.04 9.07 14.94
CA ALA A 313 7.01 8.03 15.01
C ALA A 313 6.00 8.34 16.11
N PHE A 314 6.47 8.68 17.32
CA PHE A 314 5.60 9.06 18.43
C PHE A 314 4.74 10.29 18.10
N VAL A 315 5.35 11.34 17.55
CA VAL A 315 4.63 12.57 17.15
C VAL A 315 3.55 12.25 16.11
N LEU A 316 3.89 11.48 15.08
CA LEU A 316 2.94 11.08 14.03
C LEU A 316 1.82 10.20 14.58
N ALA A 317 2.14 9.26 15.48
CA ALA A 317 1.16 8.43 16.15
C ALA A 317 0.20 9.26 17.01
N GLN A 318 0.73 10.25 17.74
CA GLN A 318 -0.06 11.15 18.59
C GLN A 318 -1.07 11.96 17.77
N HIS A 319 -0.63 12.49 16.62
CA HIS A 319 -1.51 13.19 15.68
C HIS A 319 -2.55 12.24 15.08
N TRP A 320 -2.13 11.07 14.59
CA TRP A 320 -3.02 10.09 13.96
C TRP A 320 -4.14 9.65 14.89
N LEU A 321 -3.83 9.30 16.14
CA LEU A 321 -4.80 8.85 17.12
C LEU A 321 -5.73 9.98 17.56
N SER A 322 -5.19 11.18 17.82
CA SER A 322 -6.02 12.35 18.18
C SER A 322 -6.93 12.78 17.03
N ALA A 323 -6.46 12.67 15.79
CA ALA A 323 -7.24 12.96 14.59
C ALA A 323 -8.40 11.98 14.41
N ASN A 324 -8.14 10.67 14.52
CA ASN A 324 -9.20 9.66 14.46
C ASN A 324 -10.20 9.81 15.60
N TYR A 325 -9.73 10.10 16.82
CA TYR A 325 -10.62 10.35 17.96
C TYR A 325 -11.47 11.62 17.74
N LYS A 326 -10.88 12.71 17.25
CA LYS A 326 -11.62 13.94 16.93
C LYS A 326 -12.67 13.69 15.86
N LEU A 327 -12.32 12.98 14.78
CA LEU A 327 -13.25 12.63 13.72
C LEU A 327 -14.40 11.76 14.24
N TYR A 328 -14.08 10.71 15.01
CA TYR A 328 -15.06 9.85 15.68
C TYR A 328 -16.05 10.66 16.51
N LYS A 329 -15.56 11.51 17.42
CA LYS A 329 -16.41 12.34 18.30
C LYS A 329 -17.24 13.37 17.54
N SER A 330 -16.73 13.88 16.42
CA SER A 330 -17.40 14.93 15.66
C SER A 330 -18.44 14.37 14.69
N CYS A 331 -18.22 13.16 14.16
CA CYS A 331 -19.03 12.56 13.10
C CYS A 331 -19.69 11.27 13.57
N GLU A 332 -20.65 11.41 14.48
CA GLU A 332 -21.59 10.36 14.91
C GLU A 332 -20.97 9.09 15.51
N ASN A 333 -19.75 9.16 16.05
CA ASN A 333 -19.08 8.03 16.70
C ASN A 333 -18.81 6.84 15.75
N PHE A 334 -18.48 7.13 14.49
CA PHE A 334 -18.01 6.12 13.54
C PHE A 334 -16.51 6.23 13.25
N MET A 335 -15.89 5.07 13.01
CA MET A 335 -14.56 4.99 12.41
C MET A 335 -14.69 5.04 10.89
N TRP A 336 -13.77 5.73 10.21
CA TRP A 336 -13.89 5.99 8.77
C TRP A 336 -12.75 5.35 7.98
N MET A 337 -13.03 4.94 6.74
CA MET A 337 -12.07 4.33 5.83
C MET A 337 -10.82 5.19 5.58
N LYS A 338 -11.00 6.50 5.47
CA LYS A 338 -9.98 7.50 5.14
C LYS A 338 -10.40 8.88 5.65
N MET A 339 -9.44 9.78 5.79
CA MET A 339 -9.66 11.13 6.32
C MET A 339 -8.93 12.18 5.47
N ALA A 340 -9.44 13.41 5.40
CA ALA A 340 -8.77 14.52 4.74
C ALA A 340 -7.74 15.19 5.67
N ALA A 341 -6.49 15.32 5.21
CA ALA A 341 -5.37 15.86 5.99
C ALA A 341 -5.58 17.29 6.49
N GLN A 342 -6.31 18.11 5.73
CA GLN A 342 -6.51 19.52 6.04
C GLN A 342 -7.67 19.75 7.02
N THR A 343 -8.76 19.00 6.87
CA THR A 343 -10.05 19.29 7.53
C THR A 343 -10.45 18.24 8.54
N GLY A 344 -9.82 17.07 8.54
CA GLY A 344 -10.17 15.94 9.40
C GLY A 344 -11.51 15.31 9.08
N THR A 345 -12.21 15.77 8.04
CA THR A 345 -13.46 15.17 7.56
C THR A 345 -13.17 13.81 6.92
N PRO A 346 -14.17 12.91 6.80
CA PRO A 346 -14.04 11.71 5.99
C PRO A 346 -13.49 12.06 4.62
N GLY A 347 -12.52 11.29 4.17
CA GLY A 347 -11.82 11.58 2.92
C GLY A 347 -12.81 11.61 1.75
N ALA A 348 -12.62 12.55 0.84
CA ALA A 348 -13.50 12.75 -0.31
C ALA A 348 -12.86 12.18 -1.59
N LYS A 349 -13.58 12.28 -2.71
CA LYS A 349 -13.09 11.96 -4.06
C LYS A 349 -12.83 10.46 -4.31
N GLY A 350 -12.74 10.09 -5.59
CA GLY A 350 -12.67 8.71 -6.10
C GLY A 350 -14.03 8.14 -6.50
N ASP A 351 -14.02 6.85 -6.81
CA ASP A 351 -15.18 6.15 -7.39
C ASP A 351 -16.35 6.00 -6.42
N PHE A 352 -16.12 6.10 -5.11
CA PHE A 352 -17.13 5.87 -4.06
C PHE A 352 -16.97 6.80 -2.86
N HIS A 353 -18.05 6.94 -2.08
CA HIS A 353 -18.02 7.68 -0.83
C HIS A 353 -17.19 6.95 0.25
N ALA A 354 -16.73 7.69 1.27
CA ALA A 354 -16.00 7.09 2.38
C ALA A 354 -16.90 6.14 3.17
N GLN A 355 -16.39 4.94 3.44
CA GLN A 355 -17.09 3.85 4.11
C GLN A 355 -16.90 3.91 5.64
N LEU A 356 -17.85 3.32 6.38
CA LEU A 356 -17.91 3.30 7.85
C LEU A 356 -17.27 2.02 8.45
N GLY A 357 -16.92 2.09 9.74
CA GLY A 357 -16.47 0.95 10.58
C GLY A 357 -15.08 0.38 10.25
N PHE A 358 -14.33 1.01 9.36
CA PHE A 358 -13.43 0.31 8.47
C PHE A 358 -12.25 -0.46 9.13
N GLY A 359 -12.06 -1.72 8.73
CA GLY A 359 -11.15 -2.67 9.39
C GLY A 359 -9.69 -2.23 9.52
N TRP A 360 -9.07 -1.67 8.48
CA TRP A 360 -7.68 -1.19 8.58
C TRP A 360 -7.53 0.03 9.50
N THR A 361 -8.60 0.81 9.71
CA THR A 361 -8.52 2.04 10.50
C THR A 361 -8.53 1.62 11.96
N ASN A 362 -9.46 0.72 12.28
CA ASN A 362 -9.57 0.12 13.60
C ASN A 362 -8.27 -0.62 13.94
N GLY A 363 -7.74 -1.44 13.03
CA GLY A 363 -6.48 -2.16 13.22
C GLY A 363 -5.30 -1.23 13.51
N ALA A 364 -5.10 -0.20 12.68
CA ALA A 364 -4.02 0.77 12.85
C ALA A 364 -4.14 1.56 14.16
N VAL A 365 -5.35 1.98 14.53
CA VAL A 365 -5.61 2.69 15.79
C VAL A 365 -5.32 1.80 17.00
N LEU A 366 -5.82 0.56 17.00
CA LEU A 366 -5.61 -0.37 18.11
C LEU A 366 -4.13 -0.73 18.29
N ASP A 367 -3.41 -0.99 17.20
CA ASP A 367 -1.98 -1.30 17.25
C ASP A 367 -1.17 -0.14 17.86
N LEU A 368 -1.45 1.10 17.43
CA LEU A 368 -0.76 2.28 17.95
C LEU A 368 -1.15 2.60 19.40
N LEU A 369 -2.39 2.35 19.81
CA LEU A 369 -2.81 2.48 21.21
C LEU A 369 -2.12 1.44 22.10
N LEU A 370 -1.98 0.19 21.64
CA LEU A 370 -1.24 -0.83 22.37
C LEU A 370 0.24 -0.47 22.52
N LYS A 371 0.84 0.16 21.50
CA LYS A 371 2.25 0.54 21.52
C LYS A 371 2.56 1.79 22.35
N TYR A 372 1.70 2.80 22.28
CA TYR A 372 2.01 4.13 22.81
C TYR A 372 1.01 4.66 23.84
N GLY A 373 -0.09 3.95 24.10
CA GLY A 373 -1.22 4.43 24.91
C GLY A 373 -0.82 4.97 26.28
N ASP A 374 0.11 4.29 26.97
CA ASP A 374 0.58 4.69 28.30
C ASP A 374 1.28 6.05 28.34
N ASN A 375 1.86 6.48 27.21
CA ASN A 375 2.64 7.70 27.09
C ASN A 375 1.92 8.83 26.33
N MET A 376 0.72 8.55 25.82
CA MET A 376 0.00 9.47 24.93
C MET A 376 -0.96 10.39 25.68
N LYS A 377 -1.14 11.59 25.13
CA LYS A 377 -2.14 12.56 25.58
C LYS A 377 -2.92 13.08 24.38
N LEU A 378 -4.25 13.14 24.47
CA LEU A 378 -5.04 13.75 23.41
C LEU A 378 -4.58 15.20 23.19
N ILE A 379 -4.14 15.50 21.97
CA ILE A 379 -3.77 16.87 21.59
C ILE A 379 -4.99 17.62 21.04
N GLN A 380 -4.98 18.94 21.19
CA GLN A 380 -6.04 19.77 20.64
C GLN A 380 -6.01 19.72 19.11
N MET A 381 -7.08 19.20 18.51
CA MET A 381 -7.26 19.12 17.06
C MET A 381 -8.18 20.25 16.56
N PRO A 382 -7.98 20.77 15.34
CA PRO A 382 -8.93 21.68 14.71
C PRO A 382 -10.35 21.10 14.65
N ASN A 383 -11.36 21.96 14.53
CA ASN A 383 -12.74 21.52 14.42
C ASN A 383 -13.00 20.77 13.10
N VAL A 384 -13.74 19.67 13.20
CA VAL A 384 -14.16 18.84 12.08
C VAL A 384 -15.64 19.09 11.84
N ASN A 385 -16.02 19.50 10.63
CA ASN A 385 -17.40 19.78 10.28
C ASN A 385 -18.00 18.64 9.45
N CYS A 386 -18.99 17.95 10.03
CA CYS A 386 -19.62 16.76 9.46
C CYS A 386 -20.96 17.04 8.76
N SER A 387 -21.43 18.29 8.73
CA SER A 387 -22.79 18.63 8.28
C SER A 387 -23.07 18.45 6.78
N LYS A 388 -22.06 18.16 5.97
CA LYS A 388 -22.17 17.98 4.50
C LYS A 388 -22.03 16.53 4.03
N MET A 389 -22.19 15.56 4.92
CA MET A 389 -21.96 14.14 4.59
C MET A 389 -23.13 13.52 3.82
N LYS A 390 -22.86 13.04 2.60
CA LYS A 390 -23.69 12.02 1.96
C LYS A 390 -23.25 10.66 2.49
N LYS A 391 -24.11 9.99 3.25
CA LYS A 391 -23.92 8.60 3.67
C LYS A 391 -24.27 7.70 2.49
N GLU A 392 -23.45 6.69 2.20
CA GLU A 392 -23.98 5.52 1.50
C GLU A 392 -24.69 4.67 2.57
N PRO A 393 -25.98 4.36 2.40
CA PRO A 393 -26.67 3.46 3.32
C PRO A 393 -25.98 2.09 3.27
N GLU A 394 -25.83 1.43 4.44
CA GLU A 394 -25.53 0.00 4.43
C GLU A 394 -26.60 -0.72 3.60
N PRO A 395 -26.25 -1.75 2.81
CA PRO A 395 -27.26 -2.53 2.11
C PRO A 395 -28.23 -3.10 3.15
N GLU A 396 -29.47 -2.62 3.11
CA GLU A 396 -30.55 -3.08 3.96
C GLU A 396 -30.79 -4.58 3.71
N VAL A 397 -30.78 -5.35 4.80
CA VAL A 397 -31.24 -6.74 4.92
C VAL A 397 -30.36 -7.77 4.19
N PHE A 398 -29.57 -8.51 4.98
CA PHE A 398 -29.09 -9.83 4.55
C PHE A 398 -30.30 -10.72 4.28
N PRO A 399 -30.36 -11.45 3.14
CA PRO A 399 -31.42 -12.43 2.92
C PRO A 399 -31.44 -13.41 4.11
N PRO A 400 -32.63 -13.78 4.63
CA PRO A 400 -32.74 -14.71 5.75
C PRO A 400 -32.04 -16.04 5.41
N GLU A 401 -31.39 -16.60 6.45
CA GLU A 401 -30.60 -17.84 6.40
C GLU A 401 -31.33 -19.06 5.84
#